data_AF-M0CYZ3-F1
#
_entry.id   AF-M0CYZ3-F1
#
_cell.length_a   1.000
_cell.length_b   1.000
_cell.length_c   1.000
_cell.angle_alpha   90.00
_cell.angle_beta   90.00
_cell.angle_gamma   90.00
#
_symmetry.space_group_name_H-M   'P 1'
#
loop_
_entity.id
_entity.type
_entity.pdbx_description
1 polymer ?
#
loop_
_entity_poly.entity_id
_entity_poly.type
_entity_poly.pdbx_seq_one_letter_code
_entity_poly.pdbx_strand_id
1 'polypeptide(L)'
;MNTTRRSLVATCGIGTLALLAGCMGGTDGNTDTETETATGTETSTETASPTETETEALTDNGTDNETGGTRPSGTGGPGVIIASTDDAPDAPVRPAIEVTEEAATEEHPPMLRATVTNESDQAVTLGEGRAIVFAYRYDTEDHLMLLPADGDYPAEPGCWRLTDGISVTEEYRTVTLEPGESTSQELGLYGAPTQEDVCLPVGESRFESTFSIMDEAGEQEQSSFTWGFSVLLE
;
A
#
# COMPACT_ATOMS: atom_id res chain seq x y z
N MET A 1 6.81 49.48 28.36
CA MET A 1 6.56 50.74 27.64
C MET A 1 6.31 50.41 26.18
N ASN A 2 5.20 50.93 25.65
CA ASN A 2 4.63 50.73 24.32
C ASN A 2 5.63 50.66 23.16
N THR A 3 5.32 49.89 22.11
CA THR A 3 4.83 50.47 20.84
C THR A 3 4.15 49.39 19.98
N THR A 4 2.81 49.35 20.07
CA THR A 4 1.90 48.79 19.07
C THR A 4 1.95 49.64 17.80
N ARG A 5 2.08 49.05 16.62
CA ARG A 5 1.66 49.68 15.36
C ARG A 5 0.86 48.69 14.52
N ARG A 6 -0.46 48.86 14.60
CA ARG A 6 -1.45 48.42 13.62
C ARG A 6 -1.27 49.24 12.34
N SER A 7 -1.31 48.61 11.18
CA SER A 7 -1.55 49.29 9.91
C SER A 7 -2.85 48.78 9.30
N LEU A 8 -3.62 49.72 8.78
CA LEU A 8 -5.01 49.61 8.34
C LEU A 8 -5.12 49.17 6.87
N VAL A 9 -6.28 48.55 6.61
CA VAL A 9 -6.88 48.13 5.34
C VAL A 9 -6.86 49.21 4.25
N ALA A 10 -6.68 48.80 2.99
CA ALA A 10 -7.14 49.52 1.81
C ALA A 10 -7.79 48.55 0.81
N THR A 11 -8.81 49.06 0.15
CA THR A 11 -9.97 48.38 -0.44
C THR A 11 -9.94 48.41 -1.98
N CYS A 12 -10.78 47.56 -2.61
CA CYS A 12 -11.48 47.74 -3.91
C CYS A 12 -10.90 47.17 -5.23
N GLY A 13 -11.81 46.51 -5.99
CA GLY A 13 -11.84 46.40 -7.47
C GLY A 13 -12.07 44.98 -7.99
N ILE A 14 -13.31 44.46 -8.11
CA ILE A 14 -14.26 44.50 -9.25
C ILE A 14 -13.71 44.01 -10.61
N GLY A 15 -14.36 42.97 -11.16
CA GLY A 15 -14.42 42.60 -12.59
C GLY A 15 -13.42 41.51 -12.98
N THR A 16 -13.74 40.44 -13.72
CA THR A 16 -14.73 40.30 -14.81
C THR A 16 -14.98 38.82 -15.08
N LEU A 17 -16.23 38.46 -15.41
CA LEU A 17 -16.65 37.18 -15.96
C LEU A 17 -16.01 36.93 -17.34
N ALA A 18 -15.49 35.73 -17.57
CA ALA A 18 -15.33 35.16 -18.91
C ALA A 18 -15.71 33.66 -18.87
N LEU A 19 -16.89 33.36 -19.38
CA LEU A 19 -17.35 32.03 -19.76
C LEU A 19 -16.57 31.60 -21.01
N LEU A 20 -15.85 30.47 -20.93
CA LEU A 20 -15.40 29.76 -22.13
C LEU A 20 -16.21 28.46 -22.26
N ALA A 21 -17.03 28.46 -23.31
CA ALA A 21 -17.79 27.33 -23.78
C ALA A 21 -16.97 26.53 -24.82
N GLY A 22 -17.17 25.22 -24.83
CA GLY A 22 -17.21 24.43 -26.06
C GLY A 22 -15.93 23.72 -26.48
N CYS A 23 -15.93 22.39 -26.35
CA CYS A 23 -15.58 21.52 -27.48
C CYS A 23 -16.31 20.18 -27.31
N MET A 24 -17.44 20.05 -27.99
CA MET A 24 -18.15 18.79 -28.20
C MET A 24 -17.55 18.16 -29.45
N GLY A 25 -16.87 17.03 -29.31
CA GLY A 25 -16.26 16.27 -30.41
C GLY A 25 -16.75 14.84 -30.36
N GLY A 26 -17.88 14.58 -31.01
CA GLY A 26 -18.33 13.23 -31.34
C GLY A 26 -17.72 12.80 -32.68
N THR A 27 -17.35 11.53 -32.77
CA THR A 27 -17.23 10.83 -34.06
C THR A 27 -17.53 9.37 -33.86
N ASP A 28 -18.66 8.96 -34.46
CA ASP A 28 -19.08 7.60 -34.70
C ASP A 28 -18.02 6.79 -35.45
N GLY A 29 -17.86 5.53 -35.05
CA GLY A 29 -16.96 4.57 -35.70
C GLY A 29 -17.40 3.14 -35.41
N ASN A 30 -18.58 2.79 -35.89
CA ASN A 30 -19.07 1.42 -35.99
C ASN A 30 -18.12 0.58 -36.86
N THR A 31 -17.59 -0.52 -36.33
CA THR A 31 -17.13 -1.63 -37.18
C THR A 31 -17.44 -2.94 -36.48
N ASP A 32 -18.65 -3.42 -36.74
CA ASP A 32 -18.98 -4.83 -36.63
C ASP A 32 -17.96 -5.64 -37.42
N THR A 33 -17.34 -6.62 -36.78
CA THR A 33 -16.76 -7.77 -37.47
C THR A 33 -17.29 -9.00 -36.78
N GLU A 34 -18.49 -9.39 -37.23
CA GLU A 34 -18.94 -10.77 -37.15
C GLU A 34 -17.96 -11.64 -37.95
N THR A 35 -17.43 -12.69 -37.32
CA THR A 35 -16.88 -13.83 -38.04
C THR A 35 -17.65 -15.05 -37.60
N GLU A 36 -18.54 -15.50 -38.48
CA GLU A 36 -19.24 -16.76 -38.40
C GLU A 36 -18.32 -17.96 -38.69
N THR A 37 -18.54 -19.00 -37.89
CA THR A 37 -18.66 -20.41 -38.28
C THR A 37 -17.43 -21.19 -38.77
N ALA A 38 -17.03 -22.20 -37.98
CA ALA A 38 -16.99 -23.59 -38.48
C ALA A 38 -17.06 -24.62 -37.34
N THR A 39 -18.17 -25.36 -37.36
CA THR A 39 -18.50 -26.59 -36.65
C THR A 39 -17.50 -27.72 -36.94
N GLY A 40 -17.09 -28.46 -35.91
CA GLY A 40 -16.37 -29.73 -36.01
C GLY A 40 -16.86 -30.73 -34.98
N THR A 41 -17.68 -31.67 -35.43
CA THR A 41 -18.34 -32.75 -34.68
C THR A 41 -17.39 -33.89 -34.31
N GLU A 42 -17.47 -34.30 -33.04
CA GLU A 42 -17.30 -35.61 -32.37
C GLU A 42 -16.43 -36.72 -32.99
N THR A 43 -15.63 -37.38 -32.14
CA THR A 43 -15.64 -38.86 -31.98
C THR A 43 -15.00 -39.27 -30.64
N SER A 44 -15.77 -40.03 -29.87
CA SER A 44 -15.46 -40.64 -28.58
C SER A 44 -14.34 -41.68 -28.62
N THR A 45 -13.65 -41.88 -27.49
CA THR A 45 -13.16 -43.21 -27.10
C THR A 45 -13.16 -43.32 -25.57
N GLU A 46 -14.15 -44.05 -25.05
CA GLU A 46 -14.10 -44.65 -23.71
C GLU A 46 -12.88 -45.58 -23.61
N THR A 47 -12.17 -45.58 -22.49
CA THR A 47 -11.48 -46.77 -21.99
C THR A 47 -11.45 -46.74 -20.46
N ALA A 48 -11.83 -47.89 -19.90
CA ALA A 48 -12.26 -48.10 -18.53
C ALA A 48 -11.15 -48.04 -17.47
N SER A 49 -11.55 -47.61 -16.27
CA SER A 49 -10.96 -48.00 -14.98
C SER A 49 -11.42 -49.43 -14.66
N PRO A 50 -10.61 -50.30 -14.01
CA PRO A 50 -10.42 -50.17 -12.55
C PRO A 50 -9.02 -50.60 -12.06
N THR A 51 -8.69 -50.26 -10.82
CA THR A 51 -8.21 -51.19 -9.79
C THR A 51 -8.03 -50.41 -8.49
N GLU A 52 -8.93 -50.65 -7.55
CA GLU A 52 -8.72 -50.36 -6.13
C GLU A 52 -7.63 -51.29 -5.61
N THR A 53 -6.61 -50.73 -4.96
CA THR A 53 -5.73 -51.48 -4.07
C THR A 53 -5.91 -50.85 -2.69
N GLU A 54 -6.72 -51.52 -1.87
CA GLU A 54 -6.68 -51.34 -0.42
C GLU A 54 -5.25 -51.66 0.04
N THR A 55 -4.58 -50.69 0.65
CA THR A 55 -3.42 -50.94 1.50
C THR A 55 -3.73 -50.37 2.87
N GLU A 56 -3.57 -51.26 3.83
CA GLU A 56 -4.04 -51.19 5.19
C GLU A 56 -3.51 -49.98 5.96
N ALA A 57 -4.33 -49.53 6.90
CA ALA A 57 -4.05 -48.46 7.84
C ALA A 57 -2.72 -48.66 8.58
N LEU A 58 -1.81 -47.70 8.39
CA LEU A 58 -0.80 -47.40 9.39
C LEU A 58 -1.35 -46.30 10.27
N THR A 59 -1.73 -46.67 11.49
CA THR A 59 -1.82 -45.73 12.61
C THR A 59 -0.45 -45.13 12.82
N ASP A 60 -0.24 -43.89 12.39
CA ASP A 60 0.87 -43.08 12.88
C ASP A 60 0.33 -42.00 13.81
N ASN A 61 0.70 -42.18 15.06
CA ASN A 61 0.39 -41.30 16.16
C ASN A 61 1.60 -40.34 16.27
N GLY A 62 1.76 -39.49 15.27
CA GLY A 62 2.83 -38.50 15.16
C GLY A 62 2.33 -37.14 15.64
N THR A 63 2.43 -36.89 16.94
CA THR A 63 2.34 -35.54 17.48
C THR A 63 3.65 -34.82 17.16
N ASP A 64 3.78 -34.35 15.93
CA ASP A 64 4.99 -33.69 15.46
C ASP A 64 4.96 -32.23 15.89
N ASN A 65 5.17 -32.01 17.19
CA ASN A 65 5.60 -30.74 17.72
C ASN A 65 7.08 -30.54 17.36
N GLU A 66 7.36 -30.33 16.07
CA GLU A 66 8.69 -30.03 15.53
C GLU A 66 9.07 -28.59 15.93
N THR A 67 9.59 -28.47 17.15
CA THR A 67 10.33 -27.30 17.62
C THR A 67 11.75 -27.43 17.08
N GLY A 68 12.03 -26.89 15.89
CA GLY A 68 13.37 -27.02 15.30
C GLY A 68 13.66 -26.38 13.93
N GLY A 69 12.84 -25.44 13.46
CA GLY A 69 13.12 -24.70 12.22
C GLY A 69 13.66 -23.29 12.51
N THR A 70 14.54 -22.77 11.67
CA THR A 70 14.92 -21.33 11.63
C THR A 70 13.80 -20.44 11.11
N ARG A 71 12.58 -20.97 10.94
CA ARG A 71 11.41 -20.21 10.49
C ARG A 71 10.93 -19.35 11.67
N PRO A 72 10.74 -18.03 11.48
CA PRO A 72 10.16 -17.17 12.50
C PRO A 72 8.87 -17.76 13.06
N SER A 73 8.63 -17.59 14.36
CA SER A 73 7.38 -17.98 15.00
C SER A 73 6.21 -17.24 14.36
N GLY A 74 5.16 -17.96 13.95
CA GLY A 74 3.99 -17.38 13.28
C GLY A 74 2.94 -18.44 12.93
N THR A 75 1.89 -18.05 12.20
CA THR A 75 0.84 -18.97 11.70
C THR A 75 1.30 -19.90 10.59
N GLY A 76 2.58 -19.85 10.22
CA GLY A 76 3.16 -20.64 9.13
C GLY A 76 3.05 -19.99 7.75
N GLY A 77 2.49 -18.77 7.65
CA GLY A 77 2.46 -17.97 6.43
C GLY A 77 3.85 -17.54 5.92
N PRO A 78 3.90 -16.82 4.78
CA PRO A 78 5.16 -16.29 4.25
C PRO A 78 5.76 -15.25 5.20
N GLY A 79 7.09 -15.22 5.27
CA GLY A 79 7.83 -14.15 5.94
C GLY A 79 8.06 -12.97 4.99
N VAL A 80 8.05 -11.75 5.52
CA VAL A 80 8.33 -10.52 4.76
C VAL A 80 9.77 -10.08 4.96
N ILE A 81 10.43 -9.68 3.87
CA ILE A 81 11.72 -8.98 3.88
C ILE A 81 11.68 -7.73 2.99
N ILE A 82 12.54 -6.74 3.26
CA ILE A 82 12.77 -5.63 2.33
C ILE A 82 13.67 -6.13 1.20
N ALA A 83 13.11 -6.26 0.00
CA ALA A 83 13.84 -6.71 -1.19
C ALA A 83 14.71 -5.58 -1.77
N SER A 84 14.16 -4.36 -1.82
CA SER A 84 14.88 -3.17 -2.29
C SER A 84 14.27 -1.89 -1.73
N THR A 85 15.05 -0.82 -1.74
CA THR A 85 14.59 0.55 -1.49
C THR A 85 15.11 1.45 -2.60
N ASP A 86 14.37 2.48 -2.95
CA ASP A 86 14.88 3.49 -3.86
C ASP A 86 16.10 4.22 -3.30
N ASP A 87 16.90 4.78 -4.21
CA ASP A 87 17.99 5.67 -3.86
C ASP A 87 17.50 6.85 -3.01
N ALA A 88 18.41 7.38 -2.19
CA ALA A 88 18.10 8.54 -1.36
C ALA A 88 17.66 9.74 -2.24
N PRO A 89 16.51 10.36 -1.97
CA PRO A 89 15.97 11.41 -2.83
C PRO A 89 16.82 12.68 -2.77
N ASP A 90 16.89 13.49 -3.82
CA ASP A 90 17.52 14.82 -3.72
C ASP A 90 16.56 15.83 -3.06
N ALA A 91 16.33 15.63 -1.76
CA ALA A 91 15.33 16.32 -0.95
C ALA A 91 15.86 16.52 0.50
N PRO A 92 15.30 17.47 1.27
CA PRO A 92 15.73 17.75 2.64
C PRO A 92 15.33 16.65 3.65
N VAL A 93 14.57 15.64 3.23
CA VAL A 93 14.09 14.55 4.09
C VAL A 93 14.56 13.19 3.57
N ARG A 94 14.73 12.24 4.49
CA ARG A 94 15.05 10.84 4.21
C ARG A 94 13.92 9.92 4.65
N PRO A 95 13.20 9.31 3.70
CA PRO A 95 12.36 8.18 4.01
C PRO A 95 13.20 6.92 4.27
N ALA A 96 12.71 6.07 5.16
CA ALA A 96 13.27 4.77 5.48
C ALA A 96 12.14 3.78 5.79
N ILE A 97 12.41 2.51 5.54
CA ILE A 97 11.51 1.39 5.86
C ILE A 97 12.32 0.26 6.50
N GLU A 98 11.73 -0.41 7.48
CA GLU A 98 12.28 -1.63 8.06
C GLU A 98 11.16 -2.60 8.42
N VAL A 99 11.48 -3.89 8.45
CA VAL A 99 10.58 -4.93 8.97
C VAL A 99 10.75 -5.00 10.48
N THR A 100 9.64 -4.87 11.21
CA THR A 100 9.63 -4.98 12.68
C THR A 100 9.15 -6.35 13.15
N GLU A 101 8.24 -6.98 12.40
CA GLU A 101 7.81 -8.37 12.62
C GLU A 101 7.74 -9.08 11.26
N GLU A 102 8.57 -10.11 11.07
CA GLU A 102 8.72 -10.77 9.77
C GLU A 102 7.51 -11.63 9.39
N ALA A 103 6.84 -12.24 10.36
CA ALA A 103 5.82 -13.25 10.10
C ALA A 103 4.45 -12.86 10.67
N ALA A 104 3.41 -13.29 9.97
CA ALA A 104 2.04 -13.25 10.48
C ALA A 104 1.89 -14.14 11.72
N THR A 105 1.12 -13.68 12.71
CA THR A 105 0.66 -14.47 13.86
C THR A 105 -0.86 -14.49 13.90
N GLU A 106 -1.46 -15.19 14.85
CA GLU A 106 -2.92 -15.12 15.06
C GLU A 106 -3.36 -13.72 15.54
N GLU A 107 -2.42 -12.91 16.05
CA GLU A 107 -2.70 -11.63 16.69
C GLU A 107 -2.41 -10.43 15.79
N HIS A 108 -1.45 -10.55 14.87
CA HIS A 108 -1.09 -9.47 13.95
C HIS A 108 -0.53 -9.96 12.59
N PRO A 109 -0.65 -9.14 11.53
CA PRO A 109 0.05 -9.37 10.27
C PRO A 109 1.59 -9.19 10.43
N PRO A 110 2.38 -9.46 9.38
CA PRO A 110 3.74 -8.95 9.32
C PRO A 110 3.74 -7.42 9.47
N MET A 111 4.73 -6.88 10.16
CA MET A 111 4.80 -5.47 10.51
C MET A 111 6.03 -4.80 9.92
N LEU A 112 5.82 -3.57 9.45
CA LEU A 112 6.87 -2.68 8.96
C LEU A 112 6.82 -1.36 9.72
N ARG A 113 7.95 -0.66 9.80
CA ARG A 113 8.01 0.72 10.29
C ARG A 113 8.52 1.64 9.20
N ALA A 114 7.68 2.59 8.81
CA ALA A 114 8.04 3.68 7.93
C ALA A 114 8.49 4.88 8.77
N THR A 115 9.61 5.49 8.41
CA THR A 115 10.18 6.66 9.08
C THR A 115 10.57 7.72 8.07
N VAL A 116 10.34 8.98 8.40
CA VAL A 116 10.83 10.13 7.63
C VAL A 116 11.59 11.04 8.56
N THR A 117 12.84 11.33 8.21
CA THR A 117 13.73 12.21 8.97
C THR A 117 14.04 13.46 8.18
N ASN A 118 13.97 14.64 8.81
CA ASN A 118 14.49 15.87 8.24
C ASN A 118 16.01 15.93 8.45
N GLU A 119 16.79 15.82 7.38
CA GLU A 119 18.25 15.89 7.42
C GLU A 119 18.82 17.28 7.09
N SER A 120 17.94 18.24 6.82
CA SER A 120 18.34 19.63 6.60
C SER A 120 18.55 20.39 7.92
N ASP A 121 19.09 21.60 7.82
CA ASP A 121 19.27 22.54 8.93
C ASP A 121 18.09 23.52 9.11
N GLN A 122 16.99 23.31 8.36
CA GLN A 122 15.77 24.11 8.42
C GLN A 122 14.56 23.24 8.76
N ALA A 123 13.53 23.82 9.37
CA ALA A 123 12.27 23.12 9.54
C ALA A 123 11.63 22.84 8.17
N VAL A 124 11.06 21.65 8.01
CA VAL A 124 10.40 21.20 6.77
C VAL A 124 8.97 20.81 7.08
N THR A 125 8.02 21.32 6.29
CA THR A 125 6.61 20.88 6.36
C THR A 125 6.34 19.94 5.20
N LEU A 126 5.80 18.77 5.51
CA LEU A 126 5.45 17.73 4.56
C LEU A 126 3.93 17.53 4.51
N GLY A 127 3.42 17.23 3.33
CA GLY A 127 2.04 16.78 3.10
C GLY A 127 1.99 15.77 1.95
N GLU A 128 0.94 14.97 1.80
CA GLU A 128 -0.08 14.65 2.79
C GLU A 128 0.51 13.75 3.90
N GLY A 129 0.10 13.96 5.15
CA GLY A 129 0.77 13.39 6.33
C GLY A 129 0.72 11.87 6.44
N ARG A 130 -0.31 11.21 5.88
CA ARG A 130 -0.38 9.73 5.83
C ARG A 130 0.50 9.18 4.70
N ALA A 131 0.57 9.88 3.57
CA ALA A 131 1.38 9.53 2.42
C ALA A 131 2.86 9.36 2.78
N ILE A 132 3.41 10.28 3.56
CA ILE A 132 4.85 10.28 3.88
C ILE A 132 5.27 9.11 4.76
N VAL A 133 4.33 8.43 5.40
CA VAL A 133 4.58 7.22 6.21
C VAL A 133 3.82 6.01 5.67
N PHE A 134 3.48 6.00 4.38
CA PHE A 134 2.82 4.88 3.69
C PHE A 134 1.51 4.38 4.30
N ALA A 135 0.84 5.17 5.14
CA ALA A 135 -0.41 4.76 5.74
C ALA A 135 -1.53 4.68 4.68
N TYR A 136 -2.27 3.58 4.68
CA TYR A 136 -3.35 3.27 3.73
C TYR A 136 -2.87 3.19 2.28
N ARG A 137 -1.69 2.61 2.04
CA ARG A 137 -1.11 2.46 0.70
C ARG A 137 -1.27 1.04 0.18
N TYR A 138 -1.77 0.92 -1.04
CA TYR A 138 -1.65 -0.31 -1.81
C TYR A 138 -0.25 -0.41 -2.41
N ASP A 139 0.18 -1.64 -2.71
CA ASP A 139 1.28 -1.84 -3.65
C ASP A 139 0.82 -1.46 -5.07
N THR A 140 1.77 -1.35 -6.00
CA THR A 140 1.49 -0.86 -7.36
C THR A 140 0.58 -1.78 -8.18
N GLU A 141 0.37 -3.01 -7.73
CA GLU A 141 -0.52 -4.00 -8.36
C GLU A 141 -1.83 -4.23 -7.57
N ASP A 142 -2.08 -3.48 -6.49
CA ASP A 142 -3.28 -3.59 -5.64
C ASP A 142 -3.50 -5.00 -5.04
N HIS A 143 -2.42 -5.74 -4.78
CA HIS A 143 -2.42 -7.07 -4.17
C HIS A 143 -2.20 -7.03 -2.65
N LEU A 144 -1.47 -6.04 -2.16
CA LEU A 144 -1.15 -5.85 -0.75
C LEU A 144 -1.51 -4.43 -0.31
N MET A 145 -1.77 -4.26 0.98
CA MET A 145 -2.07 -2.96 1.57
C MET A 145 -1.31 -2.76 2.89
N LEU A 146 -0.74 -1.58 3.06
CA LEU A 146 -0.15 -1.10 4.31
C LEU A 146 -1.17 -0.28 5.08
N LEU A 147 -1.41 -0.66 6.33
CA LEU A 147 -2.36 0.00 7.23
C LEU A 147 -1.71 0.31 8.58
N PRO A 148 -1.99 1.47 9.21
CA PRO A 148 -1.54 1.75 10.59
C PRO A 148 -1.81 0.61 11.57
N ALA A 149 -0.79 0.11 12.26
CA ALA A 149 -0.92 -1.08 13.11
C ALA A 149 -1.88 -0.93 14.31
N ASP A 150 -2.23 0.30 14.70
CA ASP A 150 -3.17 0.61 15.78
C ASP A 150 -4.65 0.59 15.35
N GLY A 151 -4.93 0.29 14.08
CA GLY A 151 -6.28 0.20 13.55
C GLY A 151 -6.98 -1.15 13.80
N ASP A 152 -8.30 -1.11 13.87
CA ASP A 152 -9.17 -2.30 13.81
C ASP A 152 -9.69 -2.45 12.38
N TYR A 153 -9.23 -3.48 11.68
CA TYR A 153 -9.52 -3.71 10.27
C TYR A 153 -10.25 -5.03 10.07
N PRO A 154 -11.16 -5.10 9.06
CA PRO A 154 -11.89 -6.31 8.75
C PRO A 154 -10.94 -7.30 8.06
N ALA A 155 -10.12 -8.00 8.84
CA ALA A 155 -9.15 -8.97 8.36
C ALA A 155 -9.34 -10.33 9.05
N GLU A 156 -9.07 -11.41 8.33
CA GLU A 156 -9.15 -12.76 8.86
C GLU A 156 -7.90 -13.08 9.71
N PRO A 157 -8.01 -13.35 11.03
CA PRO A 157 -6.84 -13.65 11.87
C PRO A 157 -6.03 -14.84 11.33
N GLY A 158 -4.70 -14.75 11.42
CA GLY A 158 -3.77 -15.75 10.92
C GLY A 158 -3.63 -15.79 9.39
N CYS A 159 -4.59 -15.23 8.64
CA CYS A 159 -4.58 -15.07 7.19
C CYS A 159 -4.24 -13.64 6.76
N TRP A 160 -4.70 -12.64 7.53
CA TRP A 160 -4.50 -11.20 7.35
C TRP A 160 -4.90 -10.64 5.99
N ARG A 161 -5.79 -11.34 5.32
CA ARG A 161 -6.51 -10.83 4.15
C ARG A 161 -7.65 -9.95 4.61
N LEU A 162 -7.80 -8.79 3.97
CA LEU A 162 -8.94 -7.91 4.18
C LEU A 162 -10.20 -8.54 3.58
N THR A 163 -11.29 -8.54 4.34
CA THR A 163 -12.61 -9.01 3.88
C THR A 163 -13.38 -7.92 3.17
N ASP A 164 -13.05 -6.65 3.42
CA ASP A 164 -13.70 -5.47 2.86
C ASP A 164 -12.66 -4.41 2.47
N GLY A 165 -13.04 -3.51 1.57
CA GLY A 165 -12.22 -2.35 1.22
C GLY A 165 -12.10 -1.36 2.38
N ILE A 166 -10.91 -0.78 2.56
CA ILE A 166 -10.68 0.25 3.58
C ILE A 166 -11.11 1.62 3.05
N SER A 167 -12.04 2.25 3.76
CA SER A 167 -12.47 3.62 3.49
C SER A 167 -11.79 4.60 4.45
N VAL A 168 -11.21 5.66 3.91
CA VAL A 168 -10.57 6.72 4.69
C VAL A 168 -11.19 8.07 4.40
N THR A 169 -11.22 8.95 5.41
CA THR A 169 -11.65 10.34 5.20
C THR A 169 -10.62 11.09 4.36
N GLU A 170 -11.11 11.96 3.48
CA GLU A 170 -10.32 12.87 2.66
C GLU A 170 -9.85 14.10 3.47
N GLU A 171 -9.28 13.86 4.65
CA GLU A 171 -8.63 14.91 5.43
C GLU A 171 -7.19 15.07 4.98
N TYR A 172 -6.84 16.26 4.50
CA TYR A 172 -5.46 16.61 4.20
C TYR A 172 -4.74 16.99 5.50
N ARG A 173 -3.66 16.28 5.81
CA ARG A 173 -2.84 16.50 6.99
C ARG A 173 -1.43 16.93 6.58
N THR A 174 -0.80 17.77 7.39
CA THR A 174 0.61 18.12 7.23
C THR A 174 1.38 17.78 8.50
N VAL A 175 2.68 17.56 8.35
CA VAL A 175 3.62 17.30 9.46
C VAL A 175 4.80 18.23 9.29
N THR A 176 5.11 19.01 10.33
CA THR A 176 6.34 19.82 10.38
C THR A 176 7.39 19.06 11.18
N LEU A 177 8.59 18.94 10.61
CA LEU A 177 9.75 18.33 11.23
C LEU A 177 10.84 19.39 11.40
N GLU A 178 11.27 19.61 12.64
CA GLU A 178 12.45 20.41 12.95
C GLU A 178 13.74 19.75 12.40
N PRO A 179 14.88 20.47 12.33
CA PRO A 179 16.15 19.89 11.93
C PRO A 179 16.52 18.65 12.75
N GLY A 180 16.72 17.51 12.07
CA GLY A 180 17.00 16.21 12.69
C GLY A 180 15.80 15.49 13.30
N GLU A 181 14.61 16.10 13.28
CA GLU A 181 13.38 15.45 13.76
C GLU A 181 12.92 14.36 12.80
N SER A 182 12.27 13.33 13.35
CA SER A 182 11.67 12.25 12.58
C SER A 182 10.23 12.01 13.00
N THR A 183 9.41 11.60 12.04
CA THR A 183 8.12 10.98 12.29
C THR A 183 8.14 9.53 11.81
N SER A 184 7.41 8.66 12.49
CA SER A 184 7.36 7.24 12.18
C SER A 184 5.94 6.68 12.36
N GLN A 185 5.61 5.65 11.60
CA GLN A 185 4.37 4.88 11.73
C GLN A 185 4.69 3.39 11.63
N GLU A 186 4.13 2.60 12.56
CA GLU A 186 4.08 1.15 12.42
C GLU A 186 2.90 0.77 11.53
N LEU A 187 3.14 -0.15 10.61
CA LEU A 187 2.23 -0.55 9.55
C LEU A 187 2.11 -2.08 9.54
N GLY A 188 0.88 -2.59 9.51
CA GLY A 188 0.61 -3.98 9.18
C GLY A 188 0.53 -4.17 7.66
N LEU A 189 1.05 -5.31 7.19
CA LEU A 189 0.96 -5.74 5.79
C LEU A 189 -0.20 -6.71 5.60
N TYR A 190 -1.20 -6.30 4.83
CA TYR A 190 -2.43 -7.07 4.61
C TYR A 190 -2.55 -7.53 3.17
N GLY A 191 -3.17 -8.69 2.96
CA GLY A 191 -3.67 -9.10 1.66
C GLY A 191 -4.85 -8.20 1.25
N ALA A 192 -4.80 -7.60 0.07
CA ALA A 192 -5.89 -6.79 -0.44
C ALA A 192 -7.13 -7.66 -0.73
N PRO A 193 -8.35 -7.11 -0.65
CA PRO A 193 -9.58 -7.86 -0.91
C PRO A 193 -9.78 -8.20 -2.40
N THR A 194 -8.84 -7.81 -3.27
CA THR A 194 -8.87 -7.99 -4.73
C THR A 194 -8.57 -9.42 -5.17
N GLN A 195 -7.85 -10.19 -4.33
CA GLN A 195 -7.52 -11.59 -4.60
C GLN A 195 -8.32 -12.52 -3.68
N GLU A 196 -9.14 -13.37 -4.30
CA GLU A 196 -9.92 -14.37 -3.58
C GLU A 196 -9.02 -15.52 -3.10
N ASP A 197 -9.28 -16.03 -1.90
CA ASP A 197 -8.64 -17.24 -1.32
C ASP A 197 -7.11 -17.20 -1.14
N VAL A 198 -6.49 -16.02 -1.23
CA VAL A 198 -5.05 -15.84 -0.96
C VAL A 198 -4.86 -14.96 0.28
N CYS A 199 -4.27 -15.52 1.33
CA CYS A 199 -4.03 -14.83 2.60
C CYS A 199 -3.05 -13.65 2.46
N LEU A 200 -1.80 -13.98 2.17
CA LEU A 200 -0.75 -13.04 1.81
C LEU A 200 -0.11 -13.55 0.51
N PRO A 201 -0.26 -12.86 -0.63
CA PRO A 201 0.33 -13.28 -1.89
C PRO A 201 1.86 -13.32 -1.79
N VAL A 202 2.46 -14.44 -2.19
CA VAL A 202 3.91 -14.61 -2.27
C VAL A 202 4.48 -13.91 -3.49
N GLY A 203 5.75 -13.51 -3.41
CA GLY A 203 6.43 -12.77 -4.48
C GLY A 203 6.84 -11.37 -4.06
N GLU A 204 7.40 -10.63 -5.02
CA GLU A 204 7.84 -9.26 -4.81
C GLU A 204 6.67 -8.29 -5.07
N SER A 205 6.43 -7.37 -4.14
CA SER A 205 5.43 -6.31 -4.24
C SER A 205 6.07 -4.95 -3.99
N ARG A 206 5.71 -3.98 -4.80
CA ARG A 206 6.31 -2.64 -4.82
C ARG A 206 5.36 -1.60 -4.21
N PHE A 207 5.83 -0.85 -3.22
CA PHE A 207 5.09 0.27 -2.64
C PHE A 207 5.74 1.59 -3.03
N GLU A 208 4.92 2.57 -3.40
CA GLU A 208 5.36 3.91 -3.75
C GLU A 208 4.49 4.97 -3.08
N SER A 209 5.11 6.09 -2.70
CA SER A 209 4.37 7.24 -2.20
C SER A 209 5.00 8.54 -2.67
N THR A 210 4.16 9.55 -2.84
CA THR A 210 4.58 10.91 -3.16
C THR A 210 4.75 11.70 -1.87
N PHE A 211 5.91 12.33 -1.73
CA PHE A 211 6.26 13.22 -0.64
C PHE A 211 6.16 14.64 -1.17
N SER A 212 5.16 15.40 -0.71
CA SER A 212 5.05 16.82 -1.03
C SER A 212 5.70 17.66 0.08
N ILE A 213 6.63 18.51 -0.32
CA ILE A 213 7.26 19.51 0.54
C ILE A 213 6.46 20.79 0.37
N MET A 214 5.93 21.29 1.47
CA MET A 214 5.11 22.49 1.52
C MET A 214 5.99 23.73 1.70
N ASP A 215 5.47 24.88 1.30
CA ASP A 215 6.08 26.17 1.62
C ASP A 215 6.09 26.44 3.14
N GLU A 216 6.78 27.50 3.57
CA GLU A 216 6.91 27.85 5.00
C GLU A 216 5.56 28.11 5.67
N ALA A 217 4.53 28.52 4.90
CA ALA A 217 3.18 28.72 5.40
C ALA A 217 2.37 27.42 5.52
N GLY A 218 2.82 26.34 4.88
CA GLY A 218 2.10 25.07 4.78
C GLY A 218 0.87 25.13 3.88
N GLU A 219 0.77 26.15 3.02
CA GLU A 219 -0.43 26.43 2.22
C GLU A 219 -0.34 25.88 0.80
N GLN A 220 0.88 25.76 0.27
CA GLN A 220 1.13 25.34 -1.10
C GLN A 220 2.26 24.31 -1.16
N GLU A 221 2.16 23.37 -2.10
CA GLU A 221 3.29 22.50 -2.44
C GLU A 221 4.38 23.34 -3.12
N GLN A 222 5.58 23.32 -2.53
CA GLN A 222 6.76 23.94 -3.11
C GLN A 222 7.46 22.98 -4.08
N SER A 223 7.56 21.70 -3.71
CA SER A 223 8.15 20.64 -4.52
C SER A 223 7.63 19.27 -4.08
N SER A 224 7.83 18.25 -4.90
CA SER A 224 7.49 16.88 -4.56
C SER A 224 8.46 15.88 -5.18
N PHE A 225 8.54 14.70 -4.58
CA PHE A 225 9.26 13.56 -5.13
C PHE A 225 8.53 12.26 -4.80
N THR A 226 8.78 11.22 -5.58
CA THR A 226 8.30 9.86 -5.30
C THR A 226 9.45 9.05 -4.70
N TRP A 227 9.13 8.25 -3.69
CA TRP A 227 10.05 7.26 -3.15
C TRP A 227 9.27 5.99 -2.82
N GLY A 228 9.93 4.85 -2.97
CA GLY A 228 9.33 3.55 -2.73
C GLY A 228 10.32 2.48 -2.30
N PHE A 229 9.76 1.30 -2.04
CA PHE A 229 10.49 0.11 -1.66
C PHE A 229 9.73 -1.13 -2.15
N SER A 230 10.45 -2.23 -2.34
CA SER A 230 9.86 -3.53 -2.60
C SER A 230 9.97 -4.43 -1.37
N VAL A 231 8.94 -5.21 -1.11
CA VAL A 231 8.97 -6.33 -0.17
C VAL A 231 8.94 -7.64 -0.94
N LEU A 232 9.56 -8.68 -0.39
CA LEU A 232 9.43 -10.05 -0.87
C LEU A 232 8.76 -10.90 0.21
N LEU A 233 7.74 -11.66 -0.17
CA LEU A 233 7.06 -12.65 0.68
C LEU A 233 7.44 -14.08 0.25
N GLU A 234 8.03 -14.86 1.16
CA GLU A 234 8.51 -16.25 0.93
C GLU A 234 8.31 -17.24 2.11
#